data_AF-A0A4Q1TKV5-F1
#
_entry.id   AF-A0A4Q1TKV5-F1
#
_cell.length_a   1.000
_cell.length_b   1.000
_cell.length_c   1.000
_cell.angle_alpha   90.00
_cell.angle_beta   90.00
_cell.angle_gamma   90.00
#
_symmetry.space_group_name_H-M   'P 1'
#
loop_
_entity.id
_entity.type
_entity.pdbx_description
1 polymer ?
#
loop_
_entity_poly.entity_id
_entity_poly.type
_entity_poly.pdbx_seq_one_letter_code
_entity_poly.pdbx_strand_id
1 'polypeptide(L)'
;MMDYKQAVRKTIVTECKISHKKPGDPMYPGWAPEDDQKDAWVVWITTRSGLLPATLGMKIFKSKADAEDFVAEFPVGKEIPQNVKWIGQEERRLGHIRDSINRKDVPRAGTGDEDSPLAFGVLIDAGLETWRSGVSPLVRDSLGRRRIGELKNTFGENWTVAAVFEYCWINLPPSSPAYIAALYKFHWYITQDEFAAGYLWRDLEMLIHGVESAAVTSMERAKRAGAAGSERSAQNRQKRQLALIAEMERFAARNPDMVKLGPDAVVSLVIEACAEKEPTLWRQGRGQVNEYLGEIRRGEAGEELRARFEALFGVKPPKRLRRLRQ
;
A
#
# COMPACT_ATOMS: atom_id res chain seq x y z
N MET A 1 15.87 1.04 -22.82
CA MET A 1 15.65 2.50 -22.76
C MET A 1 14.34 2.73 -22.02
N MET A 2 14.30 3.64 -21.05
CA MET A 2 13.11 3.91 -20.23
C MET A 2 12.05 4.63 -21.08
N ASP A 3 10.78 4.21 -21.02
CA ASP A 3 9.69 4.95 -21.66
C ASP A 3 9.18 6.03 -20.69
N TYR A 4 9.60 7.27 -20.91
CA TYR A 4 9.27 8.41 -20.05
C TYR A 4 7.77 8.77 -20.01
N LYS A 5 6.95 8.20 -20.91
CA LYS A 5 5.50 8.44 -20.97
C LYS A 5 4.69 7.42 -20.15
N GLN A 6 5.31 6.33 -19.71
CA GLN A 6 4.63 5.30 -18.91
C GLN A 6 4.63 5.65 -17.43
N ALA A 7 3.60 5.18 -16.73
CA ALA A 7 3.55 5.23 -15.27
C ALA A 7 4.68 4.37 -14.71
N VAL A 8 5.45 4.92 -13.76
CA VAL A 8 6.50 4.17 -13.05
C VAL A 8 6.13 3.83 -11.62
N ARG A 9 5.03 4.42 -11.11
CA ARG A 9 4.47 4.09 -9.80
C ARG A 9 3.17 3.30 -9.97
N LYS A 10 3.01 2.29 -9.13
CA LYS A 10 1.71 1.67 -8.89
C LYS A 10 0.94 2.49 -7.87
N THR A 11 -0.36 2.67 -8.09
CA THR A 11 -1.26 3.31 -7.13
C THR A 11 -2.10 2.24 -6.47
N ILE A 12 -1.90 2.03 -5.17
CA ILE A 12 -2.54 0.95 -4.41
C ILE A 12 -3.58 1.55 -3.46
N VAL A 13 -4.75 0.90 -3.36
CA VAL A 13 -5.74 1.20 -2.33
C VAL A 13 -5.21 0.79 -0.97
N THR A 14 -5.11 1.73 -0.03
CA THR A 14 -4.66 1.44 1.34
C THR A 14 -5.82 1.39 2.33
N GLU A 15 -6.92 2.08 2.05
CA GLU A 15 -8.12 2.10 2.90
C GLU A 15 -9.36 2.44 2.07
N CYS A 16 -10.49 1.82 2.40
CA CYS A 16 -11.81 2.16 1.88
C CYS A 16 -12.78 2.34 3.05
N LYS A 17 -13.53 3.43 3.07
CA LYS A 17 -14.54 3.71 4.09
C LYS A 17 -15.81 4.24 3.46
N ILE A 18 -16.94 3.60 3.77
CA ILE A 18 -18.26 4.09 3.38
C ILE A 18 -18.82 4.94 4.52
N SER A 19 -19.39 6.09 4.19
CA SER A 19 -20.12 6.94 5.13
C SER A 19 -21.47 7.33 4.56
N HIS A 20 -22.50 7.24 5.38
CA HIS A 20 -23.83 7.71 5.05
C HIS A 20 -23.98 9.19 5.44
N LYS A 21 -24.55 10.00 4.56
CA LYS A 21 -24.74 11.45 4.73
C LYS A 21 -26.17 11.85 4.46
N LYS A 22 -26.78 12.57 5.38
CA LYS A 22 -28.14 13.10 5.25
C LYS A 22 -28.12 14.60 4.94
N PRO A 23 -29.15 15.13 4.26
CA PRO A 23 -29.31 16.57 4.15
C PRO A 23 -29.19 17.25 5.52
N GLY A 24 -28.32 18.25 5.62
CA GLY A 24 -28.00 18.93 6.90
C GLY A 24 -26.74 18.43 7.61
N ASP A 25 -26.15 17.29 7.20
CA ASP A 25 -24.85 16.87 7.73
C ASP A 25 -23.73 17.86 7.32
N PRO A 26 -22.72 18.13 8.18
CA PRO A 26 -21.61 19.04 7.87
C PRO A 26 -20.77 18.66 6.63
N MET A 27 -20.88 17.42 6.16
CA MET A 27 -20.20 16.93 4.96
C MET A 27 -21.19 16.38 3.92
N TYR A 28 -22.45 16.84 3.95
CA TYR A 28 -23.38 16.55 2.87
C TYR A 28 -22.93 17.30 1.61
N PRO A 29 -22.82 16.64 0.44
CA PRO A 29 -22.36 17.27 -0.78
C PRO A 29 -23.31 18.38 -1.24
N GLY A 30 -22.86 19.64 -1.21
CA GLY A 30 -23.65 20.80 -1.60
C GLY A 30 -24.03 20.87 -3.09
N TRP A 31 -23.49 19.98 -3.91
CA TRP A 31 -23.80 19.82 -5.34
C TRP A 31 -24.62 18.55 -5.63
N ALA A 32 -25.09 17.85 -4.58
CA ALA A 32 -26.11 16.82 -4.78
C ALA A 32 -27.33 17.47 -5.47
N PRO A 33 -27.91 16.86 -6.52
CA PRO A 33 -29.03 17.44 -7.25
C PRO A 33 -30.16 17.84 -6.29
N GLU A 34 -30.57 19.11 -6.34
CA GLU A 34 -31.57 19.70 -5.43
C GLU A 34 -32.91 18.96 -5.46
N ASP A 35 -33.24 18.32 -6.59
CA ASP A 35 -34.49 17.59 -6.78
C ASP A 35 -34.60 16.26 -6.00
N ASP A 36 -33.52 15.79 -5.36
CA ASP A 36 -33.52 14.61 -4.52
C ASP A 36 -32.83 14.92 -3.18
N GLN A 37 -33.56 15.49 -2.20
CA GLN A 37 -33.17 15.54 -0.77
C GLN A 37 -33.09 14.11 -0.18
N LYS A 38 -32.31 13.24 -0.81
CA LYS A 38 -32.12 11.84 -0.46
C LYS A 38 -30.76 11.68 0.19
N ASP A 39 -30.74 10.79 1.16
CA ASP A 39 -29.54 10.17 1.72
C ASP A 39 -28.46 9.93 0.65
N ALA A 40 -27.23 10.39 0.92
CA ALA A 40 -26.07 10.23 0.06
C ALA A 40 -25.06 9.25 0.69
N TRP A 41 -24.46 8.41 -0.14
CA TRP A 41 -23.45 7.44 0.28
C TRP A 41 -22.09 7.87 -0.24
N VAL A 42 -21.19 8.20 0.67
CA VAL A 42 -19.87 8.73 0.34
C VAL A 42 -18.82 7.66 0.62
N VAL A 43 -18.12 7.23 -0.43
CA VAL A 43 -16.95 6.36 -0.33
C VAL A 43 -15.71 7.21 -0.29
N TRP A 44 -14.96 7.06 0.81
CA TRP A 44 -13.63 7.59 1.00
C TRP A 44 -12.63 6.51 0.62
N ILE A 45 -11.73 6.82 -0.32
CA ILE A 45 -10.72 5.89 -0.79
C ILE A 45 -9.34 6.51 -0.55
N THR A 46 -8.56 5.89 0.33
CA THR A 46 -7.18 6.29 0.56
C THR A 46 -6.29 5.47 -0.36
N THR A 47 -5.47 6.16 -1.12
CA THR A 47 -4.58 5.57 -2.14
C THR A 47 -3.14 5.98 -1.88
N ARG A 48 -2.18 5.15 -2.28
CA ARG A 48 -0.76 5.49 -2.24
C ARG A 48 -0.09 5.16 -3.57
N SER A 49 0.60 6.12 -4.15
CA SER A 49 1.38 5.95 -5.38
C SER A 49 2.86 5.78 -5.03
N GLY A 50 3.38 4.55 -5.12
CA GLY A 50 4.76 4.26 -4.73
C GLY A 50 5.04 4.59 -3.25
N LEU A 51 6.06 5.40 -2.99
CA LEU A 51 6.46 5.88 -1.66
C LEU A 51 5.94 7.28 -1.32
N LEU A 52 5.11 7.88 -2.18
CA LEU A 52 4.50 9.18 -1.90
C LEU A 52 3.54 9.09 -0.69
N PRO A 53 3.24 10.23 -0.04
CA PRO A 53 2.18 10.31 0.96
C PRO A 53 0.85 9.78 0.43
N ALA A 54 0.04 9.23 1.32
CA ALA A 54 -1.27 8.72 0.94
C ALA A 54 -2.23 9.88 0.60
N THR A 55 -3.02 9.70 -0.45
CA THR A 55 -4.02 10.65 -0.93
C THR A 55 -5.42 10.14 -0.67
N LEU A 56 -6.27 11.00 -0.11
CA LEU A 56 -7.68 10.73 0.15
C LEU A 56 -8.53 11.20 -1.03
N GLY A 57 -9.19 10.25 -1.70
CA GLY A 57 -10.22 10.52 -2.69
C GLY A 57 -11.62 10.33 -2.09
N MET A 58 -12.60 10.97 -2.71
CA MET A 58 -14.02 10.85 -2.34
C MET A 58 -14.85 10.58 -3.58
N LYS A 59 -15.81 9.65 -3.48
CA LYS A 59 -16.84 9.41 -4.49
C LYS A 59 -18.21 9.30 -3.84
N ILE A 60 -19.21 9.83 -4.51
CA ILE A 60 -20.57 9.97 -3.96
C ILE A 60 -21.53 9.13 -4.80
N PHE A 61 -22.40 8.42 -4.11
CA PHE A 61 -23.38 7.48 -4.64
C PHE A 61 -24.76 7.79 -4.09
N LYS A 62 -25.79 7.49 -4.90
CA LYS A 62 -27.19 7.67 -4.52
C LYS A 62 -27.72 6.52 -3.66
N SER A 63 -27.06 5.36 -3.68
CA SER A 63 -27.48 4.18 -2.92
C SER A 63 -26.31 3.53 -2.19
N LYS A 64 -26.64 2.79 -1.12
CA LYS A 64 -25.66 2.00 -0.38
C LYS A 64 -25.06 0.89 -1.24
N ALA A 65 -25.91 0.25 -2.05
CA ALA A 65 -25.52 -0.85 -2.92
C ALA A 65 -24.43 -0.40 -3.91
N ASP A 66 -24.62 0.74 -4.60
CA ASP A 66 -23.61 1.25 -5.53
C ASP A 66 -22.28 1.60 -4.84
N ALA A 67 -22.35 2.11 -3.60
CA ALA A 67 -21.16 2.41 -2.79
C ALA A 67 -20.42 1.12 -2.38
N GLU A 68 -21.16 0.07 -2.02
CA GLU A 68 -20.60 -1.24 -1.68
C GLU A 68 -20.01 -1.94 -2.91
N ASP A 69 -20.69 -1.88 -4.06
CA ASP A 69 -20.20 -2.42 -5.34
C ASP A 69 -18.89 -1.74 -5.75
N PHE A 70 -18.79 -0.41 -5.58
CA PHE A 70 -17.55 0.31 -5.84
C PHE A 70 -16.41 -0.11 -4.89
N VAL A 71 -16.68 -0.30 -3.60
CA VAL A 71 -15.65 -0.80 -2.66
C VAL A 71 -15.24 -2.24 -2.99
N ALA A 72 -16.18 -3.08 -3.43
CA ALA A 72 -15.91 -4.43 -3.89
C ALA A 72 -15.08 -4.44 -5.19
N GLU A 73 -15.28 -3.45 -6.06
CA GLU A 73 -14.45 -3.25 -7.25
C GLU A 73 -13.03 -2.81 -6.87
N PHE A 74 -12.85 -2.02 -5.81
CA PHE A 74 -11.56 -1.48 -5.37
C PHE A 74 -11.20 -1.88 -3.92
N PRO A 75 -10.98 -3.18 -3.63
CA PRO A 75 -10.60 -3.61 -2.29
C PRO A 75 -9.19 -3.15 -1.92
N VAL A 76 -8.92 -3.08 -0.60
CA VAL A 76 -7.59 -2.75 -0.07
C VAL A 76 -6.53 -3.69 -0.66
N GLY A 77 -5.43 -3.12 -1.15
CA GLY A 77 -4.37 -3.82 -1.84
C GLY A 77 -4.52 -3.90 -3.36
N LYS A 78 -5.68 -3.52 -3.92
CA LYS A 78 -5.86 -3.48 -5.38
C LYS A 78 -5.12 -2.30 -6.00
N GLU A 79 -4.52 -2.53 -7.16
CA GLU A 79 -3.92 -1.50 -8.00
C GLU A 79 -5.01 -0.75 -8.77
N ILE A 80 -5.02 0.57 -8.65
CA ILE A 80 -5.89 1.47 -9.42
C ILE A 80 -5.15 1.91 -10.69
N PRO A 81 -5.79 1.80 -11.86
CA PRO A 81 -5.22 2.38 -13.08
C PRO A 81 -5.02 3.89 -12.91
N GLN A 82 -3.82 4.41 -13.14
CA GLN A 82 -3.58 5.85 -13.00
C GLN A 82 -4.33 6.72 -14.03
N ASN A 83 -4.89 6.08 -15.05
CA ASN A 83 -5.67 6.71 -16.12
C ASN A 83 -7.14 6.28 -16.08
N VAL A 84 -7.78 6.18 -14.90
CA VAL A 84 -9.25 6.03 -14.87
C VAL A 84 -9.85 7.31 -15.48
N LYS A 85 -10.16 7.23 -16.78
CA LYS A 85 -11.01 8.20 -17.46
C LYS A 85 -12.38 8.07 -16.84
N TRP A 86 -12.77 9.07 -16.05
CA TRP A 86 -14.11 9.15 -15.49
C TRP A 86 -15.10 9.34 -16.65
N ILE A 87 -15.72 8.23 -17.09
CA ILE A 87 -16.65 8.17 -18.22
C ILE A 87 -17.73 9.24 -18.02
N GLY A 88 -17.96 10.07 -19.04
CA GLY A 88 -18.99 11.13 -19.03
C GLY A 88 -18.57 12.46 -18.38
N GLN A 89 -17.33 12.61 -17.92
CA GLN A 89 -16.82 13.86 -17.35
C GLN A 89 -15.63 14.45 -18.12
N GLU A 90 -15.34 13.97 -19.34
CA GLU A 90 -14.15 14.40 -20.10
C GLU A 90 -14.13 15.91 -20.40
N GLU A 91 -15.27 16.49 -20.78
CA GLU A 91 -15.37 17.93 -21.03
C GLU A 91 -15.20 18.75 -19.74
N ARG A 92 -15.79 18.30 -18.62
CA ARG A 92 -15.62 18.96 -17.32
C ARG A 92 -14.18 18.86 -16.83
N ARG A 93 -13.54 17.70 -17.02
CA ARG A 93 -12.12 17.50 -16.69
C ARG A 93 -11.24 18.40 -17.53
N LEU A 94 -11.46 18.45 -18.84
CA LEU A 94 -10.69 19.31 -19.74
C LEU A 94 -10.88 20.80 -19.41
N GLY A 95 -12.12 21.21 -19.14
CA GLY A 95 -12.45 22.56 -18.67
C GLY A 95 -11.70 22.87 -17.37
N HIS A 96 -11.77 21.99 -16.38
CA HIS A 96 -11.06 22.15 -15.11
C HIS A 96 -9.54 22.24 -15.29
N ILE A 97 -8.93 21.38 -16.11
CA ILE A 97 -7.48 21.43 -16.39
C ILE A 97 -7.10 22.78 -17.00
N ARG A 98 -7.86 23.23 -18.02
CA ARG A 98 -7.59 24.50 -18.70
C ARG A 98 -7.78 25.69 -17.77
N ASP A 99 -8.84 25.69 -16.98
CA ASP A 99 -9.11 26.74 -16.00
C ASP A 99 -8.00 26.79 -14.94
N SER A 100 -7.56 25.63 -14.45
CA SER A 100 -6.46 25.49 -13.49
C SER A 100 -5.16 26.05 -14.05
N ILE A 101 -4.80 25.67 -15.29
CA ILE A 101 -3.62 26.19 -15.99
C ILE A 101 -3.73 27.71 -16.16
N ASN A 102 -4.85 28.21 -16.69
CA ASN A 102 -5.06 29.64 -16.94
C ASN A 102 -5.01 30.46 -15.65
N ARG A 103 -5.50 29.92 -14.53
CA ARG A 103 -5.45 30.54 -13.20
C ARG A 103 -4.13 30.34 -12.47
N LYS A 104 -3.21 29.53 -13.03
CA LYS A 104 -1.97 29.09 -12.37
C LYS A 104 -2.24 28.34 -11.05
N ASP A 105 -3.39 27.69 -10.94
CA ASP A 105 -3.84 26.95 -9.78
C ASP A 105 -3.54 25.45 -9.98
N VAL A 106 -2.32 25.05 -9.62
CA VAL A 106 -1.81 23.69 -9.79
C VAL A 106 -1.35 23.11 -8.44
N PRO A 107 -1.30 21.77 -8.28
CA PRO A 107 -0.88 21.15 -7.02
C PRO A 107 0.49 21.66 -6.58
N ARG A 108 0.58 22.28 -5.40
CA ARG A 108 1.85 22.78 -4.85
C ARG A 108 2.64 21.65 -4.19
N ALA A 109 3.94 21.61 -4.41
CA ALA A 109 4.90 20.81 -3.64
C ALA A 109 5.84 21.76 -2.86
N GLY A 110 6.58 21.28 -1.85
CA GLY A 110 7.36 22.13 -0.93
C GLY A 110 8.88 21.98 -1.01
N THR A 111 9.59 23.10 -0.79
CA THR A 111 11.06 23.38 -0.69
C THR A 111 11.94 23.21 -1.93
N GLY A 112 12.70 24.28 -2.25
CA GLY A 112 13.28 24.56 -3.57
C GLY A 112 14.81 24.45 -3.68
N ASP A 113 15.26 24.12 -4.90
CA ASP A 113 16.64 24.06 -5.38
C ASP A 113 16.72 24.75 -6.77
N GLU A 114 17.91 24.86 -7.38
CA GLU A 114 18.18 25.52 -8.68
C GLU A 114 17.63 24.80 -9.94
N ASP A 115 17.81 25.43 -11.12
CA ASP A 115 17.24 25.00 -12.41
C ASP A 115 17.78 23.64 -12.91
N SER A 116 16.89 22.71 -13.25
CA SER A 116 17.23 21.31 -13.56
C SER A 116 17.37 21.01 -15.06
N PRO A 117 18.57 20.70 -15.57
CA PRO A 117 18.75 20.24 -16.95
C PRO A 117 18.10 18.86 -17.22
N LEU A 118 17.81 18.08 -16.17
CA LEU A 118 17.20 16.75 -16.30
C LEU A 118 15.79 16.82 -16.88
N ALA A 119 14.97 17.78 -16.45
CA ALA A 119 13.59 17.91 -16.92
C ALA A 119 13.51 18.17 -18.43
N PHE A 120 14.43 18.96 -18.96
CA PHE A 120 14.53 19.22 -20.40
C PHE A 120 14.90 17.96 -21.18
N GLY A 121 15.91 17.22 -20.72
CA GLY A 121 16.32 15.96 -21.35
C GLY A 121 15.16 14.96 -21.42
N VAL A 122 14.46 14.76 -20.30
CA VAL A 122 13.31 13.84 -20.21
C VAL A 122 12.20 14.20 -21.21
N LEU A 123 11.85 15.48 -21.34
CA LEU A 123 10.78 15.90 -22.24
C LEU A 123 11.17 15.82 -23.73
N ILE A 124 12.43 16.05 -24.04
CA ILE A 124 12.98 15.89 -25.39
C ILE A 124 13.01 14.41 -25.78
N ASP A 125 13.53 13.56 -24.90
CA ASP A 125 13.59 12.11 -25.11
C ASP A 125 12.19 11.47 -25.17
N ALA A 126 11.21 12.03 -24.45
CA ALA A 126 9.80 11.66 -24.56
C ALA A 126 9.13 12.07 -25.88
N GLY A 127 9.79 12.93 -26.69
CA GLY A 127 9.26 13.48 -27.94
C GLY A 127 8.22 14.58 -27.75
N LEU A 128 8.18 15.22 -26.58
CA LEU A 128 7.22 16.28 -26.23
C LEU A 128 7.79 17.68 -26.47
N GLU A 129 9.11 17.80 -26.40
CA GLU A 129 9.85 19.03 -26.69
C GLU A 129 10.83 18.85 -27.86
N THR A 130 11.30 19.97 -28.39
CA THR A 130 12.38 20.00 -29.39
C THR A 130 13.34 21.13 -29.04
N TRP A 131 14.64 20.91 -29.24
CA TRP A 131 15.68 21.92 -28.97
C TRP A 131 15.44 23.27 -29.65
N ARG A 132 14.81 23.29 -30.82
CA ARG A 132 14.62 24.52 -31.60
C ARG A 132 13.38 25.33 -31.24
N SER A 133 12.31 24.66 -30.81
CA SER A 133 11.00 25.30 -30.71
C SER A 133 10.30 25.11 -29.38
N GLY A 134 10.91 24.37 -28.45
CA GLY A 134 10.40 24.16 -27.10
C GLY A 134 9.14 23.30 -27.01
N VAL A 135 8.51 22.94 -28.14
CA VAL A 135 7.29 22.11 -28.16
C VAL A 135 7.21 21.30 -29.45
N SER A 136 6.91 20.01 -29.35
CA SER A 136 6.88 19.10 -30.50
C SER A 136 5.61 19.24 -31.35
N PRO A 137 5.61 18.77 -32.62
CA PRO A 137 4.41 18.72 -33.45
C PRO A 137 3.25 17.95 -32.79
N LEU A 138 3.55 16.84 -32.11
CA LEU A 138 2.57 16.04 -31.38
C LEU A 138 1.74 16.87 -30.38
N VAL A 139 2.42 17.69 -29.57
CA VAL A 139 1.75 18.57 -28.60
C VAL A 139 0.91 19.63 -29.31
N ARG A 140 1.42 20.22 -30.39
CA ARG A 140 0.69 21.26 -31.14
C ARG A 140 -0.57 20.72 -31.80
N ASP A 141 -0.46 19.57 -32.44
CA ASP A 141 -1.57 18.93 -33.15
C ASP A 141 -2.64 18.49 -32.16
N SER A 142 -2.24 17.99 -30.99
CA SER A 142 -3.16 17.60 -29.92
C SER A 142 -3.93 18.78 -29.31
N LEU A 143 -3.32 19.95 -29.14
CA LEU A 143 -3.98 21.12 -28.54
C LEU A 143 -4.78 21.94 -29.56
N GLY A 144 -4.33 21.95 -30.82
CA GLY A 144 -4.92 22.73 -31.89
C GLY A 144 -4.57 24.22 -31.85
N ARG A 145 -4.69 24.87 -33.01
CA ARG A 145 -4.25 26.27 -33.22
C ARG A 145 -4.93 27.28 -32.29
N ARG A 146 -6.23 27.10 -32.03
CA ARG A 146 -7.01 28.01 -31.16
C ARG A 146 -6.44 28.03 -29.75
N ARG A 147 -6.26 26.85 -29.13
CA ARG A 147 -5.75 26.75 -27.76
C ARG A 147 -4.31 27.26 -27.67
N ILE A 148 -3.48 27.00 -28.67
CA ILE A 148 -2.11 27.57 -28.73
C ILE A 148 -2.16 29.10 -28.75
N GLY A 149 -3.08 29.71 -29.51
CA GLY A 149 -3.27 31.16 -29.51
C GLY A 149 -3.63 31.71 -28.13
N GLU A 150 -4.54 31.02 -27.42
CA GLU A 150 -4.89 31.38 -26.03
C GLU A 150 -3.67 31.28 -25.10
N LEU A 151 -2.92 30.18 -25.16
CA LEU A 151 -1.73 29.99 -24.32
C LEU A 151 -0.65 31.05 -24.59
N LYS A 152 -0.44 31.44 -25.85
CA LYS A 152 0.47 32.52 -26.23
C LYS A 152 0.04 33.86 -25.64
N ASN A 153 -1.26 34.17 -25.71
CA ASN A 153 -1.79 35.41 -25.15
C ASN A 153 -1.68 35.43 -23.62
N THR A 154 -1.89 34.29 -22.95
CA THR A 154 -1.87 34.20 -21.48
C THR A 154 -0.45 34.15 -20.90
N PHE A 155 0.47 33.41 -21.53
CA PHE A 155 1.78 33.07 -20.95
C PHE A 155 2.98 33.69 -21.68
N GLY A 156 2.76 34.46 -22.75
CA GLY A 156 3.82 35.14 -23.47
C GLY A 156 4.87 34.16 -23.98
N GLU A 157 6.14 34.40 -23.66
CA GLU A 157 7.28 33.56 -24.07
C GLU A 157 7.23 32.14 -23.49
N ASN A 158 6.60 31.96 -22.33
CA ASN A 158 6.53 30.67 -21.63
C ASN A 158 5.35 29.78 -22.08
N TRP A 159 4.64 30.15 -23.15
CA TRP A 159 3.48 29.39 -23.64
C TRP A 159 3.79 27.93 -24.00
N THR A 160 5.02 27.63 -24.41
CA THR A 160 5.47 26.27 -24.74
C THR A 160 5.48 25.36 -23.51
N VAL A 161 5.90 25.89 -22.36
CA VAL A 161 5.87 25.17 -21.08
C VAL A 161 4.43 24.83 -20.69
N ALA A 162 3.53 25.81 -20.77
CA ALA A 162 2.11 25.58 -20.49
C ALA A 162 1.47 24.56 -21.45
N ALA A 163 1.84 24.59 -22.73
CA ALA A 163 1.35 23.65 -23.73
C ALA A 163 1.80 22.21 -23.47
N VAL A 164 3.10 22.01 -23.17
CA VAL A 164 3.65 20.68 -22.86
C VAL A 164 3.00 20.13 -21.58
N PHE A 165 2.83 20.97 -20.57
CA PHE A 165 2.15 20.57 -19.34
C PHE A 165 0.67 20.23 -19.56
N GLU A 166 -0.09 21.05 -20.30
CA GLU A 166 -1.50 20.73 -20.64
C GLU A 166 -1.61 19.39 -21.36
N TYR A 167 -0.71 19.14 -22.33
CA TYR A 167 -0.66 17.85 -23.03
C TYR A 167 -0.38 16.69 -22.07
N CYS A 168 0.63 16.81 -21.20
CA CYS A 168 0.97 15.77 -20.24
C CYS A 168 -0.19 15.48 -19.30
N TRP A 169 -0.88 16.51 -18.81
CA TRP A 169 -1.99 16.33 -17.88
C TRP A 169 -3.23 15.67 -18.49
N ILE A 170 -3.44 15.89 -19.79
CA ILE A 170 -4.53 15.24 -20.51
C ILE A 170 -4.16 13.78 -20.81
N ASN A 171 -2.93 13.53 -21.29
CA ASN A 171 -2.60 12.31 -22.02
C ASN A 171 -1.70 11.32 -21.25
N LEU A 172 -0.97 11.78 -20.24
CA LEU A 172 0.04 10.97 -19.55
C LEU A 172 -0.37 10.66 -18.11
N PRO A 173 0.04 9.49 -17.56
CA PRO A 173 -0.14 9.20 -16.15
C PRO A 173 0.61 10.22 -15.27
N PRO A 174 0.04 10.63 -14.13
CA PRO A 174 0.71 11.58 -13.22
C PRO A 174 2.04 11.09 -12.65
N SER A 175 2.26 9.77 -12.59
CA SER A 175 3.56 9.23 -12.16
C SER A 175 4.58 9.07 -13.28
N SER A 176 4.26 9.40 -14.53
CA SER A 176 5.23 9.29 -15.61
C SER A 176 6.34 10.34 -15.47
N PRO A 177 7.61 10.01 -15.78
CA PRO A 177 8.69 10.99 -15.72
C PRO A 177 8.43 12.23 -16.58
N ALA A 178 7.81 12.06 -17.75
CA ALA A 178 7.44 13.18 -18.61
C ALA A 178 6.40 14.11 -17.97
N TYR A 179 5.38 13.56 -17.28
CA TYR A 179 4.42 14.39 -16.55
C TYR A 179 5.10 15.20 -15.44
N ILE A 180 5.95 14.55 -14.64
CA ILE A 180 6.66 15.20 -13.52
C ILE A 180 7.62 16.27 -14.02
N ALA A 181 8.35 15.99 -15.11
CA ALA A 181 9.23 16.97 -15.75
C ALA A 181 8.45 18.18 -16.30
N ALA A 182 7.27 17.97 -16.90
CA ALA A 182 6.41 19.05 -17.38
C ALA A 182 5.85 19.88 -16.22
N LEU A 183 5.42 19.23 -15.13
CA LEU A 183 4.92 19.89 -13.93
C LEU A 183 6.03 20.70 -13.24
N TYR A 184 7.25 20.17 -13.16
CA TYR A 184 8.45 20.91 -12.71
C TYR A 184 8.60 22.22 -13.49
N LYS A 185 8.65 22.15 -14.82
CA LYS A 185 8.83 23.34 -15.66
C LYS A 185 7.68 24.32 -15.51
N PHE A 186 6.45 23.83 -15.36
CA PHE A 186 5.29 24.68 -15.13
C PHE A 186 5.44 25.46 -13.82
N HIS A 187 5.83 24.81 -12.72
CA HIS A 187 6.04 25.52 -11.47
C HIS A 187 7.19 26.53 -11.53
N TRP A 188 8.30 26.15 -12.16
CA TRP A 188 9.46 27.01 -12.30
C TRP A 188 9.17 28.25 -13.17
N TYR A 189 8.67 28.06 -14.39
CA TYR A 189 8.53 29.16 -15.37
C TYR A 189 7.19 29.89 -15.34
N ILE A 190 6.10 29.26 -14.90
CA ILE A 190 4.75 29.84 -14.97
C ILE A 190 4.26 30.32 -13.61
N THR A 191 4.36 29.48 -12.58
CA THR A 191 3.90 29.83 -11.23
C THR A 191 4.96 30.50 -10.39
N GLN A 192 6.24 30.38 -10.79
CA GLN A 192 7.40 30.82 -10.00
C GLN A 192 7.40 30.24 -8.58
N ASP A 193 6.96 28.99 -8.49
CA ASP A 193 6.96 28.22 -7.23
C ASP A 193 8.21 27.34 -7.22
N GLU A 194 9.35 27.96 -6.92
CA GLU A 194 10.66 27.29 -6.83
C GLU A 194 10.63 26.15 -5.82
N PHE A 195 9.78 26.26 -4.79
CA PHE A 195 9.57 25.25 -3.76
C PHE A 195 8.94 23.98 -4.35
N ALA A 196 7.86 24.14 -5.12
CA ALA A 196 7.24 23.01 -5.80
C ALA A 196 8.17 22.40 -6.85
N ALA A 197 8.88 23.24 -7.59
CA ALA A 197 9.84 22.81 -8.59
C ALA A 197 10.96 21.95 -7.97
N GLY A 198 11.60 22.38 -6.88
CA GLY A 198 12.67 21.60 -6.23
C GLY A 198 12.23 20.18 -5.84
N TYR A 199 11.04 20.04 -5.25
CA TYR A 199 10.49 18.71 -4.91
C TYR A 199 10.28 17.84 -6.15
N LEU A 200 9.66 18.40 -7.20
CA LEU A 200 9.39 17.67 -8.44
C LEU A 200 10.69 17.28 -9.16
N TRP A 201 11.74 18.07 -9.03
CA TRP A 201 13.06 17.71 -9.53
C TRP A 201 13.64 16.51 -8.77
N ARG A 202 13.64 16.53 -7.43
CA ARG A 202 14.08 15.37 -6.63
C ARG A 202 13.24 14.14 -6.90
N ASP A 203 11.93 14.32 -7.07
CA ASP A 203 11.01 13.25 -7.43
C ASP A 203 11.37 12.65 -8.80
N LEU A 204 11.67 13.50 -9.79
CA LEU A 204 12.12 13.07 -11.11
C LEU A 204 13.45 12.29 -11.03
N GLU A 205 14.44 12.77 -10.27
CA GLU A 205 15.72 12.07 -10.08
C GLU A 205 15.51 10.67 -9.50
N MET A 206 14.67 10.56 -8.46
CA MET A 206 14.36 9.29 -7.80
C MET A 206 13.72 8.28 -8.76
N LEU A 207 12.88 8.76 -9.68
CA LEU A 207 12.25 7.93 -10.71
C LEU A 207 13.22 7.53 -11.82
N ILE A 208 14.00 8.48 -12.34
CA ILE A 208 14.93 8.25 -13.45
C ILE A 208 16.06 7.29 -13.03
N HIS A 209 16.59 7.45 -11.81
CA HIS A 209 17.64 6.58 -11.27
C HIS A 209 17.11 5.27 -10.69
N GLY A 210 15.79 5.05 -10.68
CA GLY A 210 15.16 3.81 -10.19
C GLY A 210 15.31 3.59 -8.69
N VAL A 211 15.66 4.61 -7.92
CA VAL A 211 15.91 4.53 -6.47
C VAL A 211 14.65 4.09 -5.73
N GLU A 212 13.50 4.64 -6.11
CA GLU A 212 12.22 4.28 -5.50
C GLU A 212 11.84 2.82 -5.78
N SER A 213 12.03 2.36 -7.02
CA SER A 213 11.78 0.96 -7.40
C SER A 213 12.65 -0.02 -6.60
N ALA A 214 13.93 0.32 -6.42
CA ALA A 214 14.86 -0.46 -5.61
C ALA A 214 14.43 -0.50 -4.13
N ALA A 215 14.01 0.64 -3.58
CA ALA A 215 13.52 0.75 -2.20
C ALA A 215 12.27 -0.10 -1.96
N VAL A 216 11.26 0.01 -2.84
CA VAL A 216 10.02 -0.81 -2.77
C VAL A 216 10.35 -2.30 -2.83
N THR A 217 11.22 -2.71 -3.77
CA THR A 217 11.65 -4.10 -3.90
C THR A 217 12.35 -4.61 -2.63
N SER A 218 13.18 -3.78 -2.00
CA SER A 218 13.85 -4.12 -0.75
C SER A 218 12.85 -4.30 0.40
N MET A 219 11.88 -3.40 0.54
CA MET A 219 10.82 -3.50 1.54
C MET A 219 9.97 -4.76 1.37
N GLU A 220 9.59 -5.10 0.13
CA GLU A 220 8.84 -6.32 -0.15
C GLU A 220 9.64 -7.59 0.20
N ARG A 221 10.94 -7.62 -0.14
CA ARG A 221 11.82 -8.74 0.23
C ARG A 221 11.93 -8.88 1.75
N ALA A 222 12.10 -7.79 2.47
CA ALA A 222 12.14 -7.80 3.94
C ALA A 222 10.82 -8.32 4.54
N LYS A 223 9.67 -7.88 4.02
CA LYS A 223 8.35 -8.35 4.47
C LYS A 223 8.18 -9.85 4.22
N ARG A 224 8.56 -10.35 3.04
CA ARG A 224 8.50 -11.78 2.70
C ARG A 224 9.43 -12.61 3.57
N ALA A 225 10.65 -12.14 3.82
CA ALA A 225 11.61 -12.80 4.70
C ALA A 225 11.08 -12.88 6.14
N GLY A 226 10.47 -11.81 6.65
CA GLY A 226 9.83 -11.81 7.97
C GLY A 226 8.66 -12.80 8.07
N ALA A 227 7.80 -12.84 7.05
CA ALA A 227 6.67 -13.78 7.01
C ALA A 227 7.15 -15.25 6.92
N ALA A 228 8.10 -15.55 6.03
CA ALA A 228 8.67 -16.90 5.88
C ALA A 228 9.42 -17.34 7.15
N GLY A 229 10.11 -16.41 7.82
CA GLY A 229 10.76 -16.66 9.11
C GLY A 229 9.75 -17.00 10.20
N SER A 230 8.65 -16.25 10.29
CA SER A 230 7.56 -16.51 11.23
C SER A 230 6.90 -17.87 10.97
N GLU A 231 6.59 -18.18 9.72
CA GLU A 231 5.98 -19.46 9.33
C GLU A 231 6.91 -20.64 9.64
N ARG A 232 8.18 -20.55 9.27
CA ARG A 232 9.17 -21.59 9.57
C ARG A 232 9.36 -21.77 11.09
N SER A 233 9.32 -20.68 11.85
CA SER A 233 9.36 -20.73 13.31
C SER A 233 8.14 -21.47 13.87
N ALA A 234 6.94 -21.15 13.39
CA ALA A 234 5.70 -21.82 13.79
C ALA A 234 5.71 -23.32 13.44
N GLN A 235 6.14 -23.68 12.22
CA GLN A 235 6.28 -25.07 11.79
C GLN A 235 7.29 -25.85 12.66
N ASN A 236 8.45 -25.25 12.95
CA ASN A 236 9.44 -25.88 13.83
C ASN A 236 8.90 -26.04 15.26
N ARG A 237 8.13 -25.06 15.77
CA ARG A 237 7.47 -25.15 17.07
C ARG A 237 6.46 -26.31 17.11
N GLN A 238 5.62 -26.44 16.08
CA GLN A 238 4.68 -27.56 15.95
C GLN A 238 5.39 -28.91 15.87
N LYS A 239 6.48 -29.02 15.09
CA LYS A 239 7.30 -30.24 15.02
C LYS A 239 7.87 -30.63 16.38
N ARG A 240 8.35 -29.66 17.17
CA ARG A 240 8.85 -29.92 18.54
C ARG A 240 7.74 -30.43 19.45
N GLN A 241 6.55 -29.83 19.41
CA GLN A 241 5.40 -30.25 20.21
C GLN A 241 4.99 -31.70 19.86
N LEU A 242 4.93 -32.04 18.56
CA LEU A 242 4.65 -33.40 18.08
C LEU A 242 5.72 -34.39 18.52
N ALA A 243 7.00 -34.05 18.34
CA ALA A 243 8.13 -34.90 18.74
C ALA A 243 8.15 -35.14 20.26
N LEU A 244 7.86 -34.08 21.04
CA LEU A 244 7.79 -34.16 22.50
C LEU A 244 6.70 -35.12 22.96
N ILE A 245 5.46 -34.96 22.48
CA ILE A 245 4.36 -35.84 22.85
C ILE A 245 4.62 -37.29 22.42
N ALA A 246 5.12 -37.50 21.19
CA ALA A 246 5.45 -38.84 20.72
C ALA A 246 6.52 -39.52 21.60
N GLU A 247 7.51 -38.79 22.09
CA GLU A 247 8.53 -39.37 22.97
C GLU A 247 8.01 -39.60 24.39
N MET A 248 7.15 -38.71 24.90
CA MET A 248 6.46 -38.91 26.17
C MET A 248 5.57 -40.16 26.14
N GLU A 249 4.83 -40.40 25.07
CA GLU A 249 4.03 -41.62 24.88
C GLU A 249 4.90 -42.87 24.86
N ARG A 250 6.02 -42.85 24.13
CA ARG A 250 6.98 -43.97 24.07
C ARG A 250 7.64 -44.24 25.42
N PHE A 251 7.89 -43.20 26.21
CA PHE A 251 8.44 -43.33 27.55
C PHE A 251 7.40 -43.89 28.53
N ALA A 252 6.17 -43.37 28.49
CA ALA A 252 5.05 -43.82 29.29
C ALA A 252 4.70 -45.29 29.04
N ALA A 253 4.71 -45.73 27.78
CA ALA A 253 4.48 -47.13 27.41
C ALA A 253 5.54 -48.08 28.00
N ARG A 254 6.78 -47.62 28.13
CA ARG A 254 7.89 -48.39 28.73
C ARG A 254 7.94 -48.29 30.25
N ASN A 255 7.42 -47.21 30.83
CA ASN A 255 7.50 -46.92 32.26
C ASN A 255 6.15 -46.37 32.79
N PRO A 256 5.10 -47.20 32.89
CA PRO A 256 3.75 -46.72 33.23
C PRO A 256 3.66 -46.01 34.59
N ASP A 257 4.43 -46.47 35.58
CA ASP A 257 4.40 -45.87 36.92
C ASP A 257 5.00 -44.46 36.98
N MET A 258 5.92 -44.13 36.07
CA MET A 258 6.58 -42.82 36.03
C MET A 258 5.64 -41.70 35.59
N VAL A 259 4.54 -42.03 34.92
CA VAL A 259 3.51 -41.06 34.51
C VAL A 259 2.84 -40.40 35.72
N LYS A 260 2.77 -41.11 36.85
CA LYS A 260 2.19 -40.61 38.12
C LYS A 260 2.97 -39.43 38.72
N LEU A 261 4.24 -39.25 38.33
CA LEU A 261 5.07 -38.11 38.76
C LEU A 261 4.64 -36.79 38.11
N GLY A 262 3.78 -36.85 37.09
CA GLY A 262 3.22 -35.70 36.40
C GLY A 262 4.01 -35.28 35.17
N PRO A 263 3.43 -34.36 34.37
CA PRO A 263 3.92 -34.05 33.04
C PRO A 263 5.31 -33.40 33.05
N ASP A 264 5.61 -32.51 34.01
CA ASP A 264 6.91 -31.83 34.09
C ASP A 264 8.07 -32.80 34.38
N ALA A 265 7.82 -33.81 35.21
CA ALA A 265 8.81 -34.84 35.54
C ALA A 265 9.08 -35.76 34.35
N VAL A 266 8.02 -36.21 33.66
CA VAL A 266 8.15 -37.04 32.45
C VAL A 266 8.88 -36.28 31.35
N VAL A 267 8.53 -35.01 31.12
CA VAL A 267 9.18 -34.15 30.13
C VAL A 267 10.68 -33.99 30.40
N SER A 268 11.07 -33.78 31.67
CA SER A 268 12.48 -33.64 32.06
C SER A 268 13.31 -34.90 31.78
N LEU A 269 12.68 -36.07 31.72
CA LEU A 269 13.33 -37.34 31.43
C LEU A 269 13.43 -37.63 29.93
N VAL A 270 12.53 -37.09 29.11
CA VAL A 270 12.49 -37.39 27.66
C VAL A 270 13.12 -36.30 26.79
N ILE A 271 13.35 -35.10 27.33
CA ILE A 271 13.84 -33.96 26.54
C ILE A 271 15.21 -34.21 25.89
N GLU A 272 16.12 -34.90 26.60
CA GLU A 272 17.43 -35.26 26.03
C GLU A 272 17.28 -36.29 24.91
N ALA A 273 16.38 -37.27 25.06
CA ALA A 273 16.09 -38.24 23.99
C ALA A 273 15.48 -37.57 22.74
N CYS A 274 14.61 -36.57 22.93
CA CYS A 274 14.10 -35.75 21.83
C CYS A 274 15.24 -34.99 21.11
N ALA A 275 16.16 -34.42 21.88
CA ALA A 275 17.24 -33.62 21.34
C ALA A 275 18.40 -34.46 20.75
N GLU A 276 18.56 -35.71 21.16
CA GLU A 276 19.45 -36.67 20.50
C GLU A 276 18.89 -37.14 19.16
N LYS A 277 17.57 -37.38 19.08
CA LYS A 277 16.89 -37.80 17.84
C LYS A 277 16.86 -36.70 16.79
N GLU A 278 16.59 -35.46 17.20
CA GLU A 278 16.49 -34.31 16.29
C GLU A 278 17.30 -33.10 16.78
N PRO A 279 18.64 -33.18 16.77
CA PRO A 279 19.52 -32.17 17.39
C PRO A 279 19.37 -30.79 16.76
N THR A 280 19.12 -30.72 15.45
CA THR A 280 18.91 -29.46 14.72
C THR A 280 17.59 -28.79 15.11
N LEU A 281 16.53 -29.55 15.33
CA LEU A 281 15.22 -29.03 15.73
C LEU A 281 15.23 -28.52 17.18
N TRP A 282 15.93 -29.22 18.06
CA TRP A 282 15.94 -28.96 19.51
C TRP A 282 17.02 -27.99 19.97
N ARG A 283 17.99 -27.61 19.13
CA ARG A 283 19.05 -26.64 19.47
C ARG A 283 18.53 -25.33 20.08
N GLN A 284 17.38 -24.85 19.62
CA GLN A 284 16.71 -23.65 20.17
C GLN A 284 15.51 -23.97 21.07
N GLY A 285 14.98 -25.21 21.01
CA GLY A 285 13.72 -25.59 21.66
C GLY A 285 13.84 -26.04 23.11
N ARG A 286 15.04 -26.46 23.56
CA ARG A 286 15.27 -27.00 24.91
C ARG A 286 14.84 -26.05 26.04
N GLY A 287 15.03 -24.74 25.86
CA GLY A 287 14.66 -23.74 26.88
C GLY A 287 13.16 -23.39 26.94
N GLN A 288 12.36 -23.85 25.99
CA GLN A 288 10.94 -23.46 25.83
C GLN A 288 9.97 -24.60 26.12
N VAL A 289 10.47 -25.70 26.69
CA VAL A 289 9.72 -26.94 26.83
C VAL A 289 8.46 -26.78 27.69
N ASN A 290 8.53 -26.00 28.77
CA ASN A 290 7.37 -25.68 29.61
C ASN A 290 6.30 -24.88 28.85
N GLU A 291 6.72 -24.05 27.90
CA GLU A 291 5.83 -23.27 27.05
C GLU A 291 5.07 -24.20 26.10
N TYR A 292 5.78 -25.12 25.43
CA TYR A 292 5.19 -26.13 24.54
C TYR A 292 4.19 -27.02 25.28
N LEU A 293 4.56 -27.48 26.48
CA LEU A 293 3.69 -28.30 27.33
C LEU A 293 2.42 -27.53 27.74
N GLY A 294 2.57 -26.24 28.07
CA GLY A 294 1.47 -25.36 28.40
C GLY A 294 0.51 -25.17 27.22
N GLU A 295 1.03 -24.96 26.01
CA GLU A 295 0.24 -24.81 24.78
C GLU A 295 -0.54 -26.06 24.43
N ILE A 296 0.11 -27.23 24.50
CA ILE A 296 -0.54 -28.52 24.27
C ILE A 296 -1.69 -28.71 25.26
N ARG A 297 -1.44 -28.44 26.55
CA ARG A 297 -2.46 -28.57 27.60
C ARG A 297 -3.64 -27.61 27.40
N ARG A 298 -3.41 -26.40 26.89
CA ARG A 298 -4.47 -25.41 26.62
C ARG A 298 -5.22 -25.67 25.31
N GLY A 299 -4.73 -26.56 24.45
CA GLY A 299 -5.30 -26.82 23.11
C GLY A 299 -4.81 -25.84 22.03
N GLU A 300 -3.91 -24.90 22.38
CA GLU A 300 -3.35 -23.91 21.44
C GLU A 300 -2.46 -24.58 20.37
N ALA A 301 -1.90 -25.75 20.69
CA ALA A 301 -1.13 -26.58 19.75
C ALA A 301 -2.01 -27.50 18.87
N GLY A 302 -3.33 -27.46 19.03
CA GLY A 302 -4.30 -28.32 18.35
C GLY A 302 -4.94 -29.36 19.28
N GLU A 303 -6.23 -29.64 19.05
CA GLU A 303 -7.03 -30.55 19.88
C GLU A 303 -6.52 -32.00 19.87
N GLU A 304 -5.89 -32.44 18.78
CA GLU A 304 -5.28 -33.78 18.70
C GLU A 304 -4.15 -33.95 19.73
N LEU A 305 -3.22 -32.98 19.79
CA LEU A 305 -2.11 -33.02 20.74
C LEU A 305 -2.61 -32.93 22.18
N ARG A 306 -3.66 -32.13 22.41
CA ARG A 306 -4.30 -32.04 23.72
C ARG A 306 -4.92 -33.37 24.13
N ALA A 307 -5.66 -34.04 23.25
CA ALA A 307 -6.26 -35.34 23.52
C ALA A 307 -5.20 -36.40 23.87
N ARG A 308 -4.09 -36.41 23.13
CA ARG A 308 -2.94 -37.29 23.41
C ARG A 308 -2.31 -36.99 24.77
N PHE A 309 -2.15 -35.72 25.11
CA PHE A 309 -1.67 -35.30 26.42
C PHE A 309 -2.63 -35.71 27.56
N GLU A 310 -3.93 -35.52 27.38
CA GLU A 310 -4.95 -35.92 28.35
C GLU A 310 -5.05 -37.45 28.50
N ALA A 311 -4.78 -38.22 27.45
CA ALA A 311 -4.68 -39.68 27.54
C ALA A 311 -3.51 -40.14 28.42
N LEU A 312 -2.41 -39.39 28.44
CA LEU A 312 -1.25 -39.70 29.30
C LEU A 312 -1.48 -39.30 30.76
N PHE A 313 -1.95 -38.08 31.03
CA PHE A 313 -1.95 -37.52 32.39
C PHE A 313 -3.34 -37.30 33.01
N GLY A 314 -4.40 -37.61 32.26
CA GLY A 314 -5.78 -37.34 32.63
C GLY A 314 -6.18 -35.87 32.51
N VAL A 315 -7.48 -35.62 32.59
CA VAL A 315 -8.03 -34.25 32.63
C VAL A 315 -7.82 -33.69 34.03
N LYS A 316 -6.84 -32.80 34.19
CA LYS A 316 -6.68 -32.07 35.46
C LYS A 316 -7.81 -31.03 35.54
N PRO A 317 -8.70 -31.08 36.55
CA PRO A 317 -9.78 -30.10 36.67
C PRO A 317 -9.19 -28.68 36.76
N PRO A 318 -9.81 -27.67 36.14
CA PRO A 318 -9.32 -26.30 36.21
C PRO A 318 -9.16 -25.90 37.68
N LYS A 319 -8.02 -25.27 38.02
CA LYS A 319 -7.76 -24.77 39.37
C LYS A 319 -8.96 -23.91 39.77
N ARG A 320 -9.79 -24.40 40.71
CA ARG A 320 -10.88 -23.60 41.28
C ARG A 320 -10.24 -22.32 41.80
N LEU A 321 -10.70 -21.17 41.28
CA LEU A 321 -10.40 -19.87 41.88
C LEU A 321 -10.74 -19.99 43.36
N ARG A 322 -9.72 -19.87 44.21
CA ARG A 322 -9.89 -19.82 45.67
C ARG A 322 -10.90 -18.71 45.93
N ARG A 323 -12.13 -19.08 46.31
CA ARG A 323 -13.09 -18.10 46.85
C ARG A 323 -12.38 -17.44 48.03
N LEU A 324 -12.18 -16.13 47.92
CA LEU A 324 -11.87 -15.26 49.05
C LEU A 324 -12.93 -15.54 50.11
N ARG A 325 -12.50 -16.11 51.24
CA ARG A 325 -13.32 -16.15 52.45
C ARG A 325 -13.31 -14.73 53.01
N GLN A 326 -14.49 -14.12 53.11
CA GLN A 326 -14.77 -13.15 54.17
C GLN A 326 -14.96 -13.93 55.47
#